data_AF-A0A1H0ZK88-F1
#
_entry.id   AF-A0A1H0ZK88-F1
#
_cell.length_a   1.000
_cell.length_b   1.000
_cell.length_c   1.000
_cell.angle_alpha   90.00
_cell.angle_beta   90.00
_cell.angle_gamma   90.00
#
_symmetry.space_group_name_H-M   'P 1'
#
loop_
_entity.id
_entity.type
_entity.pdbx_description
1 polymer ?
#
loop_
_entity_poly.entity_id
_entity_poly.type
_entity_poly.pdbx_seq_one_letter_code
_entity_poly.pdbx_strand_id
1 'polypeptide(L)'
;MSTTVPTDSRAEVTLDTETVDTIAVLEALAEPQPRPTRAKLTWTQEEDGEWVANYGGYFGGSIDKRDGRYVASDTFGLVVGDFESLELAQAQLAEQLHVMLPSVIRPVD
;
A
#
# COMPACT_ATOMS: atom_id res chain seq x y z
N MET A 1 -13.26 -13.33 -53.54
CA MET A 1 -14.45 -13.91 -52.86
C MET A 1 -14.50 -13.32 -51.47
N SER A 2 -15.53 -12.55 -51.14
CA SER A 2 -15.71 -11.92 -49.84
C SER A 2 -16.73 -12.72 -49.03
N THR A 3 -16.33 -13.24 -47.88
CA THR A 3 -17.22 -13.95 -46.97
C THR A 3 -17.74 -12.96 -45.94
N THR A 4 -18.98 -12.52 -46.09
CA THR A 4 -19.69 -11.76 -45.08
C THR A 4 -20.05 -12.71 -43.94
N VAL A 5 -19.47 -12.51 -42.75
CA VAL A 5 -19.86 -13.23 -41.54
C VAL A 5 -21.14 -12.56 -41.00
N PRO A 6 -22.28 -13.27 -40.89
CA PRO A 6 -23.47 -12.69 -40.28
C PRO A 6 -23.23 -12.55 -38.77
N THR A 7 -23.03 -11.32 -38.30
CA THR A 7 -23.14 -10.97 -36.89
C THR A 7 -24.61 -10.89 -36.53
N ASP A 8 -25.24 -12.03 -36.25
CA ASP A 8 -26.48 -12.01 -35.46
C ASP A 8 -26.61 -13.28 -34.62
N SER A 9 -26.13 -13.19 -33.39
CA SER A 9 -26.58 -14.05 -32.30
C SER A 9 -26.52 -13.22 -31.03
N ARG A 10 -27.49 -12.31 -30.89
CA ARG A 10 -27.87 -11.86 -29.55
C ARG A 10 -28.54 -13.05 -28.88
N ALA A 11 -27.76 -13.87 -28.19
CA ALA A 11 -28.30 -14.90 -27.32
C ALA A 11 -29.20 -14.21 -26.29
N GLU A 12 -30.49 -14.52 -26.32
CA GLU A 12 -31.43 -14.08 -25.29
C GLU A 12 -31.02 -14.78 -23.99
N VAL A 13 -30.39 -14.03 -23.10
CA VAL A 13 -29.95 -14.56 -21.79
C VAL A 13 -31.17 -14.60 -20.88
N THR A 14 -31.80 -15.77 -20.78
CA THR A 14 -32.83 -16.02 -19.77
C THR A 14 -32.13 -16.29 -18.45
N LEU A 15 -32.22 -15.35 -17.50
CA LEU A 15 -31.64 -15.49 -16.17
C LEU A 15 -32.60 -16.29 -15.28
N ASP A 16 -32.13 -17.41 -14.74
CA ASP A 16 -32.90 -18.26 -13.83
C ASP A 16 -33.00 -17.63 -12.43
N THR A 17 -34.22 -17.45 -11.94
CA THR A 17 -34.48 -16.77 -10.65
C THR A 17 -33.91 -17.56 -9.48
N GLU A 18 -33.93 -18.90 -9.52
CA GLU A 18 -33.36 -19.75 -8.46
C GLU A 18 -31.84 -19.55 -8.36
N THR A 19 -31.16 -19.42 -9.49
CA THR A 19 -29.74 -19.09 -9.56
C THR A 19 -29.45 -17.71 -8.97
N VAL A 20 -30.29 -16.71 -9.26
CA VAL A 20 -30.13 -15.35 -8.69
C VAL A 20 -30.33 -15.36 -7.17
N ASP A 21 -31.36 -16.04 -6.68
CA ASP A 21 -31.63 -16.16 -5.24
C ASP A 21 -30.48 -16.87 -4.52
N THR A 22 -29.92 -17.90 -5.16
CA THR A 22 -28.75 -18.61 -4.64
C THR A 22 -27.53 -17.69 -4.54
N ILE A 23 -27.25 -16.87 -5.57
CA ILE A 23 -26.14 -15.90 -5.53
C ILE A 23 -26.36 -14.87 -4.41
N ALA A 24 -27.57 -14.33 -4.29
CA ALA A 24 -27.89 -13.34 -3.25
C ALA A 24 -27.71 -13.90 -1.82
N VAL A 25 -28.10 -15.15 -1.60
CA VAL A 25 -27.86 -15.84 -0.32
C VAL A 25 -26.38 -16.07 -0.09
N LEU A 26 -25.63 -16.49 -1.11
CA LEU A 26 -24.18 -16.71 -0.99
C LEU A 26 -23.41 -15.41 -0.73
N GLU A 27 -23.79 -14.29 -1.34
CA GLU A 27 -23.19 -12.98 -1.07
C GLU A 27 -23.53 -12.46 0.33
N ALA A 28 -24.76 -12.69 0.81
CA ALA A 28 -25.17 -12.31 2.16
C ALA A 28 -24.47 -13.14 3.26
N LEU A 29 -24.14 -14.40 2.96
CA LEU A 29 -23.42 -15.29 3.86
C LEU A 29 -21.89 -15.17 3.74
N ALA A 30 -21.39 -14.54 2.68
CA ALA A 30 -19.97 -14.30 2.50
C ALA A 30 -19.49 -13.27 3.53
N GLU A 31 -18.54 -13.67 4.38
CA GLU A 31 -17.85 -12.71 5.24
C GLU A 31 -17.11 -11.68 4.37
N PRO A 32 -17.22 -10.38 4.68
CA PRO A 32 -16.51 -9.36 3.92
C PRO A 32 -15.01 -9.63 4.03
N GLN A 33 -14.42 -10.07 2.94
CA GLN A 33 -12.98 -10.27 2.85
C GLN A 33 -12.31 -8.91 3.10
N PRO A 34 -11.44 -8.81 4.12
CA PRO A 34 -10.85 -7.53 4.46
C PRO A 34 -9.99 -7.09 3.26
N ARG A 35 -10.29 -5.89 2.74
CA ARG A 35 -9.61 -5.40 1.55
C ARG A 35 -8.16 -5.14 1.91
N PRO A 36 -7.19 -5.65 1.13
CA PRO A 36 -5.79 -5.45 1.44
C PRO A 36 -5.46 -3.95 1.49
N THR A 37 -4.71 -3.54 2.52
CA THR A 37 -4.44 -2.13 2.79
C THR A 37 -3.01 -1.77 2.41
N ARG A 38 -2.78 -0.48 2.12
CA ARG A 38 -1.44 0.03 1.84
C ARG A 38 -0.60 -0.04 3.11
N ALA A 39 0.64 -0.50 2.96
CA ALA A 39 1.62 -0.50 4.02
C ALA A 39 1.79 0.91 4.60
N LYS A 40 1.78 1.00 5.93
CA LYS A 40 2.06 2.24 6.67
C LYS A 40 3.54 2.28 7.03
N LEU A 41 4.10 3.48 7.10
CA LEU A 41 5.42 3.68 7.68
C LEU A 41 5.28 3.54 9.20
N THR A 42 6.13 2.72 9.81
CA THR A 42 6.24 2.59 11.27
C THR A 42 7.68 2.89 11.68
N TRP A 43 7.86 3.37 12.90
CA TRP A 43 9.18 3.75 13.42
C TRP A 43 9.55 2.88 14.61
N THR A 44 10.78 2.40 14.62
CA THR A 44 11.38 1.73 15.77
C THR A 44 12.63 2.52 16.16
N GLN A 45 12.81 2.75 17.46
CA GLN A 45 14.07 3.26 17.98
C GLN A 45 14.98 2.06 18.25
N GLU A 46 16.12 1.97 17.56
CA GLU A 46 17.06 0.85 17.70
C GLU A 46 18.09 1.15 18.80
N GLU A 47 18.67 2.36 18.78
CA GLU A 47 19.60 2.86 19.80
C GLU A 47 19.19 4.28 20.27
N ASP A 48 19.78 4.75 21.36
CA ASP A 48 19.64 6.13 21.80
C ASP A 48 20.07 7.11 20.70
N GLY A 49 19.10 7.80 20.10
CA GLY A 49 19.34 8.73 19.02
C GLY A 49 19.26 8.13 17.61
N GLU A 50 18.84 6.88 17.44
CA GLU A 50 18.68 6.24 16.13
C GLU A 50 17.27 5.66 15.96
N TRP A 51 16.59 6.05 14.87
CA TRP A 51 15.27 5.54 14.51
C TRP A 51 15.28 4.97 13.10
N VAL A 52 14.68 3.80 12.93
CA VAL A 52 14.53 3.12 11.65
C VAL A 52 13.08 3.14 11.20
N ALA A 53 12.87 3.54 9.95
CA ALA A 53 11.58 3.43 9.29
C ALA A 53 11.39 2.02 8.72
N ASN A 54 10.26 1.40 9.04
CA ASN A 54 9.78 0.19 8.39
C ASN A 54 8.59 0.51 7.49
N TYR A 55 8.64 0.06 6.24
CA TYR A 55 7.56 0.17 5.27
C TYR A 55 7.07 -1.22 4.87
N GLY A 56 6.11 -1.77 5.63
CA GLY A 56 5.51 -3.07 5.32
C GLY A 56 6.51 -4.22 5.24
N GLY A 57 7.56 -4.20 6.07
CA GLY A 57 8.64 -5.18 6.11
C GLY A 57 9.90 -4.76 5.34
N TYR A 58 9.86 -3.67 4.58
CA TYR A 58 11.04 -3.10 3.92
C TYR A 58 11.68 -2.03 4.79
N PHE A 59 13.00 -1.90 4.68
CA PHE A 59 13.73 -0.77 5.23
C PHE A 59 13.32 0.51 4.49
N GLY A 60 12.72 1.46 5.21
CA GLY A 60 12.29 2.75 4.67
C GLY A 60 13.41 3.80 4.70
N GLY A 61 14.33 3.71 5.65
CA GLY A 61 15.35 4.73 5.90
C GLY A 61 15.64 4.84 7.40
N SER A 62 16.48 5.80 7.77
CA SER A 62 16.85 6.05 9.16
C SER A 62 16.84 7.54 9.51
N ILE A 63 16.76 7.82 10.81
CA ILE A 63 17.01 9.13 11.39
C ILE A 63 18.05 8.96 12.48
N ASP A 64 19.14 9.72 12.38
CA ASP A 64 20.19 9.78 13.39
C ASP A 64 20.16 11.14 14.10
N LYS A 65 20.24 11.16 15.42
CA LYS A 65 20.42 12.37 16.21
C LYS A 65 21.90 12.71 16.30
N ARG A 66 22.31 13.84 15.73
CA ARG A 66 23.70 14.32 15.73
C ARG A 66 23.72 15.80 16.09
N ASP A 67 24.56 16.16 17.07
CA ASP A 67 24.74 17.55 17.52
C ASP A 67 23.43 18.30 17.83
N GLY A 68 22.46 17.60 18.41
CA GLY A 68 21.14 18.15 18.76
C GLY A 68 20.17 18.28 17.59
N ARG A 69 20.55 17.82 16.40
CA ARG A 69 19.72 17.78 15.20
C ARG A 69 19.42 16.36 14.74
N TYR A 70 18.46 16.21 13.83
CA TYR A 70 17.96 14.93 13.34
C TYR A 70 18.22 14.82 11.84
N VAL A 71 19.16 13.95 11.46
CA VAL A 71 19.55 13.73 10.07
C VAL A 71 18.74 12.56 9.52
N ALA A 72 17.89 12.81 8.52
CA ALA A 72 17.12 11.77 7.86
C ALA A 72 17.83 11.24 6.61
N SER A 73 17.89 9.93 6.46
CA SER A 73 18.44 9.24 5.29
C SER A 73 17.42 8.28 4.69
N ASP A 74 17.34 8.21 3.37
CA ASP A 74 16.41 7.35 2.65
C ASP A 74 16.81 5.86 2.67
N THR A 75 16.02 5.02 1.98
CA THR A 75 16.26 3.57 1.88
C THR A 75 17.63 3.22 1.25
N PHE A 76 18.26 4.14 0.52
CA PHE A 76 19.57 3.98 -0.09
C PHE A 76 20.69 4.64 0.72
N GLY A 77 20.38 5.21 1.89
CA GLY A 77 21.34 5.92 2.74
C GLY A 77 21.68 7.33 2.24
N LEU A 78 20.90 7.89 1.31
CA LEU A 78 21.09 9.28 0.88
C LEU A 78 20.45 10.22 1.88
N VAL A 79 21.18 11.24 2.30
CA VAL A 79 20.67 12.27 3.22
C VAL A 79 19.57 13.07 2.53
N VAL A 80 18.37 12.99 3.11
CA VAL A 80 17.19 13.76 2.68
C VAL A 80 17.23 15.16 3.28
N GLY A 81 17.72 15.28 4.52
CA GLY A 81 17.86 16.56 5.18
C GLY A 81 18.29 16.43 6.63
N ASP A 82 18.40 17.60 7.24
CA ASP A 82 18.77 17.77 8.64
C ASP A 82 17.73 18.69 9.30
N PHE A 83 17.13 18.24 10.40
CA PHE A 83 15.96 18.86 11.01
C PHE A 83 16.15 19.15 12.50
N GLU A 84 15.40 20.12 12.99
CA GLU A 84 15.47 20.55 14.40
C GLU A 84 14.71 19.62 15.37
N SER A 85 13.78 18.81 14.85
CA SER A 85 13.00 17.85 15.63
C SER A 85 12.86 16.51 14.94
N LEU A 86 12.61 15.47 15.74
CA LEU A 86 12.37 14.12 15.25
C LEU A 86 11.09 14.08 14.41
N GLU A 87 10.03 14.74 14.85
CA GLU A 87 8.74 14.76 14.18
C GLU A 87 8.85 15.36 12.77
N LEU A 88 9.63 16.44 12.61
CA LEU A 88 9.85 17.06 11.31
C LEU A 88 10.67 16.14 10.39
N ALA A 89 11.73 15.51 10.91
CA ALA A 89 12.52 14.54 10.18
C ALA A 89 11.69 13.35 9.69
N GLN A 90 10.83 12.81 10.56
CA GLN A 90 9.93 11.70 10.21
C GLN A 90 8.91 12.09 9.14
N ALA A 91 8.31 13.28 9.25
CA ALA A 91 7.35 13.77 8.28
C ALA A 91 7.98 13.98 6.89
N GLN A 92 9.15 14.63 6.86
CA GLN A 92 9.87 14.87 5.60
C GLN A 92 10.37 13.59 4.95
N LEU A 93 10.87 12.64 5.75
CA LEU A 93 11.24 11.33 5.22
C LEU A 93 10.01 10.57 4.71
N ALA A 94 8.87 10.63 5.40
CA ALA A 94 7.65 9.97 4.94
C ALA A 94 7.14 10.53 3.60
N GLU A 95 7.21 11.85 3.39
CA GLU A 95 6.88 12.48 2.11
C GLU A 95 7.81 12.01 0.98
N GLN A 96 9.13 12.00 1.23
CA GLN A 96 10.12 11.52 0.27
C GLN A 96 9.87 10.06 -0.12
N LEU A 97 9.65 9.19 0.88
CA LEU A 97 9.42 7.77 0.67
C LEU A 97 8.09 7.48 -0.03
N HIS A 98 7.10 8.36 0.07
CA HIS A 98 5.84 8.22 -0.68
C HIS A 98 6.07 8.23 -2.20
N VAL A 99 7.07 8.98 -2.66
CA VAL A 99 7.43 9.09 -4.08
C VAL A 99 8.37 7.95 -4.49
N MET A 100 9.31 7.59 -3.62
CA MET A 100 10.35 6.61 -3.93
C MET A 100 9.90 5.16 -3.84
N LEU A 101 9.08 4.83 -2.83
CA LEU A 101 8.71 3.45 -2.57
C LEU A 101 7.50 3.02 -3.40
N PRO A 102 7.50 1.79 -3.93
CA PRO A 102 6.34 1.27 -4.64
C PRO A 102 5.15 1.18 -3.68
N SER A 103 3.93 1.23 -4.25
CA SER A 103 2.72 0.96 -3.47
C SER A 103 2.72 -0.49 -3.01
N VAL A 104 3.10 -0.74 -1.75
CA VAL A 104 3.05 -2.06 -1.14
C VAL A 104 1.66 -2.26 -0.55
N ILE A 105 0.93 -3.22 -1.11
CA ILE A 105 -0.39 -3.66 -0.64
C ILE A 105 -0.18 -5.00 0.08
N ARG A 106 -0.61 -5.10 1.34
CA ARG A 106 -0.51 -6.35 2.12
C ARG A 106 -1.90 -6.95 2.31
N PRO A 107 -2.02 -8.30 2.28
CA PRO A 107 -3.16 -8.98 2.86
C PRO A 107 -3.35 -8.53 4.30
N VAL A 108 -4.59 -8.43 4.73
CA VAL A 108 -4.98 -8.20 6.11
C VAL A 108 -5.22 -9.59 6.68
N ASP A 109 -4.37 -10.00 7.62
CA ASP A 109 -4.44 -11.29 8.32
C ASP A 109 -5.70 -11.38 9.21
#